data_AF-A0A5R1NJT5-F1
#
_entry.id   AF-A0A5R1NJT5-F1
#
_cell.length_a   1.000
_cell.length_b   1.000
_cell.length_c   1.000
_cell.angle_alpha   90.00
_cell.angle_beta   90.00
_cell.angle_gamma   90.00
#
_symmetry.space_group_name_H-M   'P 1'
#
loop_
_entity.id
_entity.type
_entity.pdbx_description
1 polymer ?
#
loop_
_entity_poly.entity_id
_entity_poly.type
_entity_poly.pdbx_seq_one_letter_code
_entity_poly.pdbx_strand_id
1 'polypeptide(L)'
;MLVPKALGIGWTLNFGALAVRAHLVRPDDEDVPFAEVPLRVVAATMLVPIALLTAFAVVAAATWAGLPPVVPSHWGVFGKPDGYSDRDAHLVLLSGLAAVPVAAAGWVHLARRSRWNRVSASAVSLALATVALTILVQTVYSVRVGAGIWPTWVGICCAVALPLALLVGVSRSGRAAEQRRDFAAKSKKGTTK
;
A
#
# COMPACT_ATOMS: atom_id res chain seq x y z
N MET A 1 -3.96 15.88 -14.72
CA MET A 1 -3.72 17.33 -14.83
C MET A 1 -2.66 17.68 -13.82
N LEU A 2 -1.58 18.31 -14.27
CA LEU A 2 -0.37 18.56 -13.49
C LEU A 2 -0.55 19.89 -12.75
N VAL A 3 -0.32 19.90 -11.44
CA VAL A 3 -0.40 21.12 -10.62
C VAL A 3 1.03 21.49 -10.21
N PRO A 4 1.52 22.69 -10.55
CA PRO A 4 2.84 23.13 -10.11
C PRO A 4 2.82 23.48 -8.63
N LYS A 5 3.85 23.05 -7.88
CA LYS A 5 4.09 23.53 -6.51
C LYS A 5 4.85 24.86 -6.56
N ALA A 6 4.45 25.79 -5.69
CA ALA A 6 5.01 27.13 -5.58
C ALA A 6 6.48 27.19 -5.10
N LEU A 7 7.09 26.07 -4.69
CA LEU A 7 8.48 26.02 -4.22
C LEU A 7 9.12 24.68 -4.61
N GLY A 8 9.93 24.69 -5.69
CA GLY A 8 11.00 23.70 -5.92
C GLY A 8 10.61 22.39 -6.61
N ILE A 9 10.80 22.36 -7.94
CA ILE A 9 11.07 21.23 -8.87
C ILE A 9 10.60 19.83 -8.43
N GLY A 10 9.54 19.36 -9.11
CA GLY A 10 9.12 17.95 -9.13
C GLY A 10 7.68 17.83 -9.61
N TRP A 11 7.43 17.07 -10.68
CA TRP A 11 6.07 16.75 -11.12
C TRP A 11 5.45 15.76 -10.13
N THR A 12 4.61 16.22 -9.21
CA THR A 12 3.77 15.31 -8.42
C THR A 12 2.62 14.82 -9.29
N LEU A 13 2.57 13.52 -9.55
CA LEU A 13 1.41 12.89 -10.18
C LEU A 13 0.21 13.08 -9.23
N ASN A 14 -0.72 13.95 -9.61
CA ASN A 14 -1.93 14.17 -8.82
C ASN A 14 -2.87 12.98 -9.05
N PHE A 15 -2.72 11.93 -8.22
CA PHE A 15 -3.57 10.75 -8.22
C PHE A 15 -5.05 11.11 -8.00
N GLY A 16 -5.34 12.23 -7.33
CA GLY A 16 -6.69 12.78 -7.22
C GLY A 16 -7.26 13.20 -8.58
N ALA A 17 -6.48 13.92 -9.39
CA ALA A 17 -6.87 14.29 -10.75
C ALA A 17 -7.01 13.07 -11.69
N LEU A 18 -6.22 12.01 -11.47
CA LEU A 18 -6.35 10.75 -12.21
C LEU A 18 -7.63 10.00 -11.81
N ALA A 19 -7.98 9.98 -10.52
CA ALA A 19 -9.20 9.36 -10.01
C ALA A 19 -10.48 10.09 -10.45
N VAL A 20 -10.44 11.42 -10.53
CA VAL A 20 -11.52 12.26 -11.07
C VAL A 20 -11.69 12.00 -12.58
N ARG A 21 -10.59 11.99 -13.34
CA ARG A 21 -10.63 11.73 -14.80
C ARG A 21 -11.06 10.30 -15.13
N ALA A 22 -10.82 9.35 -14.22
CA ALA A 22 -11.29 7.97 -14.33
C ALA A 22 -12.76 7.76 -13.90
N HIS A 23 -13.51 8.84 -13.59
CA HIS A 23 -14.89 8.77 -13.07
C HIS A 23 -15.07 7.88 -11.82
N LEU A 24 -13.99 7.61 -11.08
CA LEU A 24 -14.02 6.77 -9.89
C LEU A 24 -14.46 7.54 -8.62
N VAL A 25 -14.35 8.87 -8.62
CA VAL A 25 -14.66 9.74 -7.49
C VAL A 25 -15.42 10.97 -7.99
N ARG A 26 -16.60 11.25 -7.43
CA ARG A 26 -17.32 12.52 -7.63
C ARG A 26 -16.63 13.60 -6.77
N PRO A 27 -16.22 14.74 -7.36
CA PRO A 27 -15.40 15.73 -6.66
C PRO A 27 -16.13 16.59 -5.60
N ASP A 28 -17.39 16.31 -5.27
CA ASP A 28 -18.24 17.20 -4.45
C ASP A 28 -19.09 16.51 -3.36
N ASP A 29 -18.78 15.26 -2.96
CA ASP A 29 -19.66 14.51 -2.03
C ASP A 29 -19.23 14.55 -0.54
N GLU A 30 -18.00 14.94 -0.14
CA GLU A 30 -17.62 15.00 1.31
C GLU A 30 -16.57 16.11 1.62
N ASP A 31 -16.89 17.05 2.53
CA ASP A 31 -15.95 18.06 3.08
C ASP A 31 -14.76 17.42 3.83
N VAL A 32 -14.93 16.18 4.30
CA VAL A 32 -13.91 15.42 5.03
C VAL A 32 -13.85 14.00 4.46
N PRO A 33 -12.78 13.61 3.73
CA PRO A 33 -12.65 12.28 3.17
C PRO A 33 -12.78 11.17 4.22
N PHE A 34 -13.65 10.19 3.96
CA PHE A 34 -13.93 9.03 4.81
C PHE A 34 -14.71 9.36 6.10
N ALA A 35 -15.39 10.51 6.15
CA ALA A 35 -16.22 10.91 7.28
C ALA A 35 -17.41 9.97 7.52
N GLU A 36 -17.84 9.23 6.50
CA GLU A 36 -18.94 8.27 6.64
C GLU A 36 -18.50 6.81 6.75
N VAL A 37 -17.19 6.54 6.66
CA VAL A 37 -16.65 5.18 6.75
C VAL A 37 -16.74 4.66 8.20
N PRO A 38 -17.32 3.46 8.42
CA PRO A 38 -17.36 2.83 9.73
C PRO A 38 -15.95 2.65 10.31
N LEU A 39 -15.76 2.98 11.60
CA LEU A 39 -14.47 2.85 12.30
C LEU A 39 -13.88 1.43 12.23
N ARG A 40 -14.73 0.40 12.17
CA ARG A 40 -14.31 -0.99 11.98
C ARG A 40 -13.59 -1.22 10.64
N VAL A 41 -14.03 -0.56 9.57
CA VAL A 41 -13.41 -0.67 8.25
C VAL A 41 -12.08 0.07 8.24
N VAL A 42 -12.04 1.27 8.81
CA VAL A 42 -10.78 2.02 9.00
C VAL A 42 -9.79 1.24 9.86
N ALA A 43 -10.24 0.53 10.89
CA ALA A 43 -9.36 -0.33 11.69
C ALA A 43 -8.86 -1.53 10.89
N ALA A 44 -9.73 -2.15 10.09
CA ALA A 44 -9.41 -3.32 9.27
C ALA A 44 -8.39 -3.03 8.17
N THR A 45 -8.22 -1.78 7.72
CA THR A 45 -7.18 -1.44 6.71
C THR A 45 -5.77 -1.79 7.18
N MET A 46 -5.54 -1.83 8.49
CA MET A 46 -4.25 -2.18 9.08
C MET A 46 -3.91 -3.67 8.90
N LEU A 47 -4.91 -4.53 8.73
CA LEU A 47 -4.70 -5.97 8.56
C LEU A 47 -3.97 -6.29 7.24
N VAL A 48 -4.18 -5.48 6.21
CA VAL A 48 -3.59 -5.70 4.88
C VAL A 48 -2.06 -5.53 4.88
N PRO A 49 -1.49 -4.39 5.35
CA PRO A 49 -0.04 -4.27 5.45
C PRO A 49 0.58 -5.22 6.48
N ILE A 50 -0.14 -5.60 7.55
CA ILE A 50 0.32 -6.63 8.50
C ILE A 50 0.46 -7.98 7.79
N ALA A 51 -0.57 -8.41 7.06
CA ALA A 51 -0.53 -9.68 6.33
C ALA A 51 0.62 -9.72 5.33
N LEU A 52 0.90 -8.60 4.66
CA LEU A 52 2.02 -8.51 3.73
C LEU A 52 3.39 -8.54 4.43
N LEU A 53 3.52 -7.87 5.58
CA LEU A 53 4.72 -7.97 6.42
C LEU A 53 4.94 -9.41 6.93
N THR A 54 3.86 -10.12 7.28
CA THR A 54 3.94 -11.54 7.64
C THR A 54 4.41 -12.38 6.46
N ALA A 55 3.88 -12.15 5.25
CA ALA A 55 4.33 -12.83 4.05
C ALA A 55 5.82 -12.57 3.77
N PHE A 56 6.28 -11.33 3.92
CA PHE A 56 7.71 -10.98 3.87
C PHE A 56 8.54 -11.78 4.86
N ALA A 57 8.13 -11.81 6.13
CA ALA A 57 8.86 -12.55 7.17
C ALA A 57 8.92 -14.05 6.89
N VAL A 58 7.82 -14.64 6.39
CA VAL A 58 7.77 -16.05 6.01
C VAL A 58 8.73 -16.35 4.85
N VAL A 59 8.71 -15.54 3.79
CA VAL A 59 9.62 -15.72 2.65
C VAL A 59 11.08 -15.57 3.09
N ALA A 60 11.39 -14.56 3.90
CA ALA A 60 12.73 -14.36 4.44
C ALA A 60 13.17 -15.58 5.27
N ALA A 61 12.39 -15.98 6.27
CA ALA A 61 12.73 -17.12 7.13
C ALA A 61 12.93 -18.42 6.35
N ALA A 62 12.12 -18.67 5.32
CA ALA A 62 12.17 -19.89 4.52
C ALA A 62 13.37 -19.94 3.55
N THR A 63 13.88 -18.80 3.11
CA THR A 63 14.84 -18.74 1.99
C THR A 63 16.22 -18.24 2.37
N TRP A 64 16.32 -17.42 3.41
CA TRP A 64 17.49 -16.55 3.62
C TRP A 64 18.75 -17.28 4.06
N ALA A 65 18.61 -18.32 4.90
CA ALA A 65 19.75 -19.11 5.39
C ALA A 65 20.51 -19.81 4.27
N GLY A 66 19.83 -20.14 3.16
CA GLY A 66 20.42 -20.80 1.99
C GLY A 66 21.02 -19.85 0.96
N LEU A 67 21.01 -18.54 1.20
CA LEU A 67 21.59 -17.56 0.28
C LEU A 67 23.10 -17.39 0.50
N PRO A 68 23.87 -17.11 -0.57
CA PRO A 68 25.29 -16.81 -0.47
C PRO A 68 25.55 -15.55 0.38
N PRO A 69 26.76 -15.37 0.94
CA PRO A 69 27.10 -14.21 1.77
C PRO A 69 26.92 -12.87 1.06
N VAL A 70 27.03 -12.85 -0.27
CA VAL A 70 26.81 -11.68 -1.11
C VAL A 70 25.62 -11.96 -2.02
N VAL A 71 24.62 -11.08 -1.99
CA VAL A 71 23.35 -11.24 -2.71
C VAL A 71 23.13 -10.11 -3.72
N PRO A 72 22.43 -10.38 -4.84
CA PRO A 72 21.94 -9.34 -5.73
C PRO A 72 21.03 -8.35 -5.01
N SER A 73 21.32 -7.05 -5.17
CA SER A 73 20.56 -5.95 -4.57
C SER A 73 20.14 -4.89 -5.58
N HIS A 74 20.74 -4.89 -6.78
CA HIS A 74 20.35 -4.04 -7.90
C HIS A 74 20.37 -4.86 -9.19
N TRP A 75 19.45 -4.51 -10.09
CA TRP A 75 19.29 -5.16 -11.39
C TRP A 75 19.14 -4.12 -12.48
N GLY A 76 19.79 -4.37 -13.61
CA GLY A 76 19.58 -3.60 -14.83
C GLY A 76 18.19 -3.82 -15.43
N VAL A 77 17.89 -3.09 -16.50
CA VAL A 77 16.57 -3.06 -17.18
C VAL A 77 16.09 -4.42 -17.68
N PHE A 78 16.98 -5.40 -17.83
CA PHE A 78 16.64 -6.77 -18.26
C PHE A 78 16.62 -7.79 -17.12
N GLY A 79 16.71 -7.35 -15.86
CA GLY A 79 16.71 -8.24 -14.69
C GLY A 79 18.02 -8.98 -14.47
N LYS A 80 19.11 -8.55 -15.12
CA LYS A 80 20.46 -9.03 -14.81
C LYS A 80 20.98 -8.29 -13.59
N PRO A 81 21.46 -9.00 -12.55
CA PRO A 81 22.14 -8.38 -11.42
C PRO A 81 23.36 -7.58 -11.89
N ASP A 82 23.45 -6.33 -11.46
CA ASP A 82 24.58 -5.41 -11.71
C ASP A 82 25.03 -4.69 -10.42
N GLY A 83 24.35 -4.94 -9.29
CA GLY A 83 24.78 -4.52 -7.97
C GLY A 83 24.52 -5.59 -6.91
N TYR A 84 25.41 -5.65 -5.94
CA TYR A 84 25.46 -6.68 -4.91
C TYR A 84 25.67 -6.08 -3.53
N SER A 85 25.21 -6.77 -2.50
CA SER A 85 25.37 -6.34 -1.12
C SER A 85 25.55 -7.55 -0.20
N ASP A 86 26.13 -7.31 0.99
CA ASP A 86 26.16 -8.32 2.04
C ASP A 86 24.74 -8.79 2.37
N ARG A 87 24.58 -10.10 2.47
CA ARG A 87 23.31 -10.79 2.71
C ARG A 87 22.62 -10.24 3.95
N ASP A 88 23.34 -10.15 5.06
CA ASP A 88 22.72 -9.83 6.35
C ASP A 88 22.38 -8.33 6.41
N ALA A 89 23.25 -7.46 5.88
CA ALA A 89 22.98 -6.03 5.75
C ALA A 89 21.77 -5.75 4.83
N HIS A 90 21.66 -6.48 3.72
CA HIS A 90 20.54 -6.35 2.80
C HIS A 90 19.21 -6.77 3.46
N LEU A 91 19.22 -7.85 4.26
CA LEU A 91 18.01 -8.25 5.00
C LEU A 91 17.58 -7.19 6.00
N VAL A 92 18.52 -6.62 6.74
CA VAL A 92 18.23 -5.58 7.73
C VAL A 92 17.60 -4.37 7.05
N LEU A 93 18.13 -3.96 5.89
CA LEU A 93 17.58 -2.86 5.10
C LEU A 93 16.14 -3.17 4.64
N LEU A 94 15.91 -4.35 4.06
CA LEU A 94 14.58 -4.74 3.59
C LEU A 94 13.58 -4.90 4.73
N SER A 95 14.02 -5.44 5.87
CA SER A 95 13.22 -5.57 7.08
C SER A 95 12.84 -4.21 7.64
N GLY A 96 13.78 -3.23 7.63
CA GLY A 96 13.49 -1.85 7.98
C GLY A 96 12.46 -1.21 7.04
N LEU A 97 12.65 -1.38 5.74
CA LEU A 97 11.74 -0.86 4.71
C LEU A 97 10.32 -1.44 4.83
N ALA A 98 10.18 -2.71 5.22
CA ALA A 98 8.89 -3.34 5.42
C ALA A 98 8.27 -3.02 6.79
N ALA A 99 9.03 -3.17 7.87
CA ALA A 99 8.50 -3.15 9.23
C ALA A 99 8.28 -1.74 9.79
N VAL A 100 9.17 -0.78 9.50
CA VAL A 100 9.08 0.58 10.05
C VAL A 100 7.80 1.28 9.61
N PRO A 101 7.41 1.29 8.32
CA PRO A 101 6.16 1.90 7.90
C PRO A 101 4.93 1.22 8.52
N VAL A 102 4.95 -0.11 8.66
CA VAL A 102 3.84 -0.85 9.30
C VAL A 102 3.74 -0.49 10.78
N ALA A 103 4.86 -0.43 11.50
CA ALA A 103 4.86 0.03 12.89
C ALA A 103 4.34 1.48 13.02
N ALA A 104 4.78 2.38 12.13
CA ALA A 104 4.30 3.75 12.09
C ALA A 104 2.79 3.84 11.82
N ALA A 105 2.25 3.05 10.88
CA ALA A 105 0.81 2.96 10.64
C ALA A 105 0.07 2.40 11.86
N GLY A 106 0.62 1.39 12.53
CA GLY A 106 0.11 0.87 13.80
C GLY A 106 0.01 1.96 14.86
N TRP A 107 1.06 2.77 15.01
CA TRP A 107 1.05 3.93 15.90
C TRP A 107 -0.03 4.95 15.54
N VAL A 108 -0.19 5.29 14.25
CA VAL A 108 -1.25 6.20 13.79
C VAL A 108 -2.65 5.66 14.14
N HIS A 109 -2.85 4.34 14.07
CA HIS A 109 -4.09 3.68 14.47
C HIS A 109 -4.29 3.71 16.00
N LEU A 110 -3.25 3.41 16.78
CA LEU A 110 -3.28 3.42 18.24
C LEU A 110 -3.50 4.82 18.81
N ALA A 111 -2.84 5.83 18.24
CA ALA A 111 -3.00 7.24 18.57
C ALA A 111 -4.34 7.83 18.10
N ARG A 112 -5.22 7.01 17.50
CA ARG A 112 -6.57 7.38 17.04
C ARG A 112 -6.58 8.67 16.21
N ARG A 113 -5.58 8.84 15.34
CA ARG A 113 -5.51 9.97 14.41
C ARG A 113 -6.73 9.95 13.46
N SER A 114 -6.92 11.04 12.71
CA SER A 114 -8.02 11.16 11.76
C SER A 114 -8.11 9.94 10.83
N ARG A 115 -9.33 9.63 10.36
CA ARG A 115 -9.57 8.47 9.50
C ARG A 115 -8.73 8.51 8.22
N TRP A 116 -8.63 9.69 7.61
CA TRP A 116 -7.72 9.96 6.50
C TRP A 116 -6.28 9.53 6.83
N ASN A 117 -5.70 9.99 7.93
CA ASN A 117 -4.32 9.67 8.30
C ASN A 117 -4.11 8.17 8.50
N ARG A 118 -5.09 7.47 9.10
CA ARG A 118 -5.03 6.02 9.34
C ARG A 118 -5.06 5.21 8.03
N VAL A 119 -6.01 5.53 7.15
CA VAL A 119 -6.15 4.87 5.85
C VAL A 119 -4.93 5.16 4.96
N SER A 120 -4.48 6.41 4.91
CA SER A 120 -3.31 6.82 4.14
C SER A 120 -2.02 6.18 4.66
N ALA A 121 -1.83 6.12 5.99
CA ALA A 121 -0.70 5.41 6.57
C ALA A 121 -0.73 3.93 6.21
N SER A 122 -1.90 3.27 6.32
CA SER A 122 -2.05 1.85 5.91
C SER A 122 -1.69 1.63 4.44
N ALA A 123 -2.11 2.52 3.54
CA ALA A 123 -1.84 2.43 2.10
C ALA A 123 -0.35 2.64 1.76
N VAL A 124 0.30 3.64 2.38
CA VAL A 124 1.74 3.89 2.20
C VAL A 124 2.56 2.71 2.73
N SER A 125 2.21 2.20 3.92
CA SER A 125 2.90 1.05 4.50
C SER A 125 2.72 -0.20 3.64
N LEU A 126 1.53 -0.40 3.05
CA LEU A 126 1.28 -1.49 2.12
C LEU A 126 2.16 -1.39 0.87
N ALA A 127 2.32 -0.18 0.30
CA ALA A 127 3.17 0.04 -0.86
C ALA A 127 4.63 -0.30 -0.56
N LEU A 128 5.17 0.20 0.55
CA LEU A 128 6.57 -0.01 0.94
C LEU A 128 6.86 -1.47 1.31
N ALA A 129 5.95 -2.13 2.04
CA ALA A 129 6.06 -3.57 2.31
C ALA A 129 6.01 -4.41 1.02
N THR A 130 5.21 -3.99 0.02
CA THR A 130 5.17 -4.65 -1.30
C THR A 130 6.49 -4.49 -2.03
N VAL A 131 7.09 -3.30 -2.01
CA VAL A 131 8.41 -3.05 -2.60
C VAL A 131 9.47 -3.92 -1.92
N ALA A 132 9.51 -3.95 -0.59
CA ALA A 132 10.46 -4.77 0.16
C ALA A 132 10.31 -6.27 -0.15
N LEU A 133 9.08 -6.79 -0.19
CA LEU A 133 8.79 -8.17 -0.58
C LEU A 133 9.20 -8.46 -2.03
N THR A 134 8.96 -7.52 -2.94
CA THR A 134 9.36 -7.66 -4.34
C THR A 134 10.87 -7.79 -4.48
N ILE A 135 11.63 -6.94 -3.79
CA ILE A 135 13.10 -6.99 -3.82
C ILE A 135 13.58 -8.32 -3.23
N LEU A 136 13.04 -8.74 -2.08
CA LEU A 136 13.32 -10.03 -1.46
C LEU A 136 13.10 -11.20 -2.44
N VAL A 137 11.93 -11.25 -3.07
CA VAL A 137 11.59 -12.30 -4.05
C VAL A 137 12.52 -12.23 -5.27
N GLN A 138 12.83 -11.05 -5.77
CA GLN A 138 13.74 -10.86 -6.90
C GLN A 138 15.17 -11.31 -6.57
N THR A 139 15.67 -11.05 -5.35
CA THR A 139 16.96 -11.56 -4.85
C THR A 139 16.97 -13.07 -4.83
N VAL A 140 15.96 -13.70 -4.23
CA VAL A 140 15.87 -15.16 -4.15
C VAL A 140 15.75 -15.79 -5.55
N TYR A 141 14.92 -15.20 -6.41
CA TYR A 141 14.76 -15.65 -7.79
C TYR A 141 16.08 -15.58 -8.56
N SER A 142 16.80 -14.47 -8.44
CA SER A 142 18.08 -14.25 -9.14
C SER A 142 19.15 -15.26 -8.74
N VAL A 143 19.18 -15.64 -7.46
CA VAL A 143 20.13 -16.63 -6.94
C VAL A 143 19.75 -18.05 -7.35
N ARG A 144 18.46 -18.40 -7.34
CA ARG A 144 18.00 -19.79 -7.54
C ARG A 144 17.72 -20.15 -8.99
N VAL A 145 17.18 -19.22 -9.77
CA VAL A 145 16.71 -19.46 -11.15
C VAL A 145 17.63 -18.78 -12.16
N GLY A 146 18.24 -17.65 -11.80
CA GLY A 146 19.12 -16.86 -12.66
C GLY A 146 18.50 -15.55 -13.11
N ALA A 147 18.92 -15.02 -14.26
CA ALA A 147 18.49 -13.70 -14.73
C ALA A 147 17.03 -13.69 -15.19
N GLY A 148 16.28 -12.66 -14.79
CA GLY A 148 14.91 -12.44 -15.24
C GLY A 148 14.23 -11.30 -14.48
N ILE A 149 13.38 -10.53 -15.17
CA ILE A 149 12.74 -9.31 -14.63
C ILE A 149 11.27 -9.50 -14.23
N TRP A 150 10.69 -10.67 -14.50
CA TRP A 150 9.26 -10.92 -14.26
C TRP A 150 8.82 -10.67 -12.81
N PRO A 151 9.56 -11.10 -11.76
CA PRO A 151 9.16 -10.80 -10.38
C PRO A 151 9.15 -9.30 -10.08
N THR A 152 10.09 -8.54 -10.64
CA THR A 152 10.10 -7.06 -10.56
C THR A 152 8.85 -6.45 -11.18
N TRP A 153 8.44 -6.88 -12.38
CA TRP A 153 7.23 -6.34 -13.03
C TRP A 153 5.95 -6.67 -12.25
N VAL A 154 5.81 -7.92 -11.79
CA VAL A 154 4.69 -8.31 -10.92
C VAL A 154 4.68 -7.45 -9.67
N GLY A 155 5.83 -7.28 -9.03
CA GLY A 155 5.97 -6.46 -7.84
C GLY A 155 5.66 -4.98 -8.05
N ILE A 156 6.09 -4.38 -9.15
CA ILE A 156 5.74 -3.00 -9.53
C ILE A 156 4.23 -2.87 -9.69
N CYS A 157 3.61 -3.79 -10.44
CA CYS A 157 2.16 -3.82 -10.61
C CYS A 157 1.45 -3.94 -9.25
N CYS A 158 1.89 -4.83 -8.36
CA CYS A 158 1.33 -5.00 -7.03
C CYS A 158 1.53 -3.77 -6.12
N ALA A 159 2.71 -3.14 -6.16
CA ALA A 159 3.03 -1.96 -5.34
C ALA A 159 2.15 -0.76 -5.68
N VAL A 160 1.63 -0.68 -6.91
CA VAL A 160 0.65 0.33 -7.32
C VAL A 160 -0.78 -0.16 -7.09
N ALA A 161 -1.11 -1.38 -7.52
CA ALA A 161 -2.47 -1.89 -7.50
C ALA A 161 -3.01 -2.14 -6.08
N LEU A 162 -2.20 -2.68 -5.16
CA LEU A 162 -2.66 -3.05 -3.81
C LEU A 162 -3.05 -1.83 -2.96
N PRO A 163 -2.22 -0.76 -2.85
CA PRO A 163 -2.62 0.45 -2.14
C PRO A 163 -3.83 1.12 -2.77
N LEU A 164 -3.93 1.17 -4.10
CA LEU A 164 -5.09 1.73 -4.78
C LEU A 164 -6.36 0.92 -4.51
N ALA A 165 -6.27 -0.40 -4.58
CA ALA A 165 -7.39 -1.29 -4.27
C ALA A 165 -7.86 -1.11 -2.81
N LEU A 166 -6.93 -0.94 -1.86
CA LEU A 166 -7.25 -0.62 -0.47
C LEU A 166 -8.04 0.69 -0.37
N LEU A 167 -7.55 1.77 -0.98
CA LEU A 167 -8.20 3.09 -0.96
C LEU A 167 -9.59 3.05 -1.60
N VAL A 168 -9.72 2.42 -2.77
CA VAL A 168 -11.00 2.26 -3.47
C VAL A 168 -11.97 1.40 -2.65
N GLY A 169 -11.49 0.32 -2.05
CA GLY A 169 -12.30 -0.55 -1.19
C GLY A 169 -12.87 0.20 0.02
N VAL A 170 -12.05 1.01 0.68
CA VAL A 170 -12.48 1.85 1.81
C VAL A 170 -13.49 2.90 1.35
N SER A 171 -13.22 3.59 0.24
CA SER A 171 -14.16 4.58 -0.32
C SER A 171 -15.53 3.97 -0.64
N ARG A 172 -15.55 2.80 -1.30
CA ARG A 172 -16.81 2.08 -1.61
C ARG A 172 -17.56 1.65 -0.36
N SER A 173 -16.84 1.25 0.69
CA SER A 173 -17.47 0.88 1.97
C SER A 173 -18.13 2.07 2.69
N GLY A 174 -17.58 3.28 2.53
CA GLY A 174 -18.17 4.52 3.04
C GLY A 174 -19.49 4.82 2.34
N ARG A 175 -19.49 4.83 1.01
CA ARG A 175 -20.71 5.06 0.20
C ARG A 175 -21.82 4.05 0.52
N ALA A 176 -21.47 2.77 0.70
CA ALA A 176 -22.45 1.74 1.06
C ALA A 176 -23.05 1.94 2.46
N ALA A 177 -22.28 2.52 3.40
CA ALA A 177 -22.76 2.83 4.74
C ALA A 177 -23.68 4.06 4.77
N GLU A 178 -23.38 5.07 3.95
CA GLU A 178 -24.21 6.26 3.74
C GLU A 178 -25.57 5.89 3.14
N GLN A 179 -25.60 5.14 2.04
CA GLN A 179 -26.83 4.67 1.39
C GLN A 179 -27.75 3.93 2.37
N ARG A 180 -27.20 3.07 3.23
CA ARG A 180 -27.98 2.33 4.24
C ARG A 180 -28.62 3.27 5.27
N ARG A 181 -27.96 4.37 5.65
CA ARG A 181 -28.54 5.37 6.56
C ARG A 181 -29.67 6.15 5.89
N ASP A 182 -29.49 6.55 4.63
CA ASP A 182 -30.51 7.29 3.88
C ASP A 182 -31.79 6.48 3.69
N PHE A 183 -31.66 5.19 3.36
CA PHE A 183 -32.82 4.31 3.26
C PHE A 183 -33.52 4.12 4.61
N ALA A 184 -32.76 3.98 5.70
CA ALA A 184 -33.33 3.88 7.05
C ALA A 184 -34.05 5.17 7.49
N ALA A 185 -33.49 6.34 7.15
CA ALA A 185 -34.09 7.63 7.45
C ALA A 185 -35.37 7.90 6.64
N LYS A 186 -35.39 7.54 5.34
CA LYS A 186 -36.59 7.62 4.50
C LYS A 186 -37.68 6.66 4.96
N SER A 187 -37.33 5.45 5.37
CA SER A 187 -38.29 4.48 5.93
C SER A 187 -38.98 5.02 7.19
N LYS A 188 -38.22 5.60 8.14
CA LYS A 188 -38.81 6.21 9.36
C LYS A 188 -39.79 7.36 9.09
N LYS A 189 -39.53 8.19 8.07
CA LYS A 189 -40.45 9.28 7.66
C LYS A 189 -41.71 8.76 6.95
N GLY A 190 -41.67 7.57 6.35
CA GLY A 190 -42.82 6.95 5.69
C GLY A 190 -43.82 6.31 6.66
N THR A 191 -43.35 5.86 7.83
CA THR A 191 -44.20 5.19 8.84
C THR A 191 -44.94 6.16 9.78
N THR A 192 -44.75 7.48 9.63
CA THR A 192 -45.35 8.53 10.48
C THR A 192 -46.57 9.21 9.83
N LYS A 193 -47.29 8.50 8.96
CA LYS A 193 -48.55 8.96 8.36
C LYS A 193 -49.68 7.99 8.66
#